data_AF-A0A822FNT3-F1
#
_entry.id   AF-A0A822FNT3-F1
#
_cell.length_a   1.000
_cell.length_b   1.000
_cell.length_c   1.000
_cell.angle_alpha   90.00
_cell.angle_beta   90.00
_cell.angle_gamma   90.00
#
_symmetry.space_group_name_H-M   'P 1'
#
loop_
_entity.id
_entity.type
_entity.pdbx_description
1 polymer ?
#
loop_
_entity_poly.entity_id
_entity_poly.type
_entity_poly.pdbx_seq_one_letter_code
_entity_poly.pdbx_strand_id
1 'polypeptide(L)'
;PVGSVEPTKETQNYSVPVIATWIVAMIGNQNLCIQYLRDLLNAIKTFYHPSNTGDFQAELISFLSMLAQAFVDRVYLERISDPVWYFNPPKSYRLSDDDIDEFVNCLKEYAFISIFNKNHLDLATETCHYLSQLRPQLIVPPLVELFVFFVFIFSYY
;
A
#
# COMPACT_ATOMS: atom_id res chain seq x y z
N PRO A 1 41.41 -27.04 -18.66
CA PRO A 1 40.00 -27.29 -18.29
C PRO A 1 39.52 -26.19 -17.34
N VAL A 2 38.95 -25.13 -17.91
CA VAL A 2 38.37 -24.02 -17.15
C VAL A 2 37.07 -24.54 -16.57
N GLY A 3 37.02 -24.69 -15.25
CA GLY A 3 35.80 -25.04 -14.54
C GLY A 3 34.74 -24.00 -14.83
N SER A 4 33.63 -24.43 -15.42
CA SER A 4 32.44 -23.64 -15.67
C SER A 4 31.90 -23.13 -14.33
N VAL A 5 32.20 -21.88 -14.00
CA VAL A 5 31.46 -21.14 -12.99
C VAL A 5 30.09 -20.87 -13.60
N GLU A 6 29.07 -21.60 -13.17
CA GLU A 6 27.69 -21.22 -13.46
C GLU A 6 27.48 -19.80 -12.89
N PRO A 7 26.98 -18.83 -13.67
CA PRO A 7 26.60 -17.55 -13.11
C PRO A 7 25.47 -17.84 -12.12
N THR A 8 25.74 -17.69 -10.83
CA THR A 8 24.69 -17.58 -9.83
C THR A 8 23.74 -16.53 -10.36
N LYS A 9 22.49 -16.93 -10.62
CA LYS A 9 21.40 -15.99 -10.87
C LYS A 9 21.25 -15.19 -9.59
N GLU A 10 22.02 -14.12 -9.45
CA GLU A 10 21.73 -13.05 -8.51
C GLU A 10 20.38 -12.50 -8.97
N THR A 11 19.32 -13.07 -8.40
CA THR A 11 18.01 -12.48 -8.44
C THR A 11 18.19 -11.14 -7.74
N GLN A 12 18.20 -10.06 -8.51
CA GLN A 12 18.11 -8.71 -7.98
C GLN A 12 16.77 -8.63 -7.23
N ASN A 13 16.77 -9.04 -5.97
CA ASN A 13 15.61 -9.01 -5.12
C ASN A 13 15.44 -7.56 -4.68
N TYR A 14 14.56 -6.84 -5.38
CA TYR A 14 14.16 -5.51 -4.94
C TYR A 14 13.42 -5.63 -3.62
N SER A 15 13.90 -4.94 -2.58
CA SER A 15 13.24 -4.95 -1.28
C SER A 15 11.94 -4.15 -1.34
N VAL A 16 10.81 -4.82 -1.16
CA VAL A 16 9.46 -4.19 -1.17
C VAL A 16 9.37 -2.97 -0.24
N PRO A 17 9.85 -3.01 1.03
CA PRO A 17 9.87 -1.84 1.90
C PRO A 17 10.67 -0.65 1.34
N VAL A 18 11.81 -0.93 0.71
CA VAL A 18 12.67 0.11 0.12
C VAL A 18 11.98 0.76 -1.09
N ILE A 19 11.38 -0.04 -1.96
CA ILE A 19 10.62 0.47 -3.11
C ILE A 19 9.44 1.33 -2.62
N ALA A 20 8.68 0.83 -1.63
CA ALA A 20 7.54 1.55 -1.08
C ALA A 20 7.95 2.90 -0.48
N THR A 21 9.01 2.91 0.32
CA THR A 21 9.58 4.15 0.89
C THR A 21 10.01 5.12 -0.20
N TRP A 22 10.65 4.62 -1.26
CA TRP A 22 11.10 5.45 -2.37
C TRP A 22 9.93 6.06 -3.16
N ILE A 23 8.91 5.26 -3.48
CA ILE A 23 7.68 5.74 -4.12
C ILE A 23 7.02 6.80 -3.24
N VAL A 24 6.83 6.53 -1.95
CA VAL A 24 6.22 7.49 -1.03
C VAL A 24 7.04 8.77 -0.93
N ALA A 25 8.37 8.71 -0.91
CA ALA A 25 9.22 9.90 -0.87
C ALA A 25 9.10 10.78 -2.12
N MET A 26 8.73 10.21 -3.28
CA MET A 26 8.51 10.94 -4.53
C MET A 26 7.11 11.58 -4.63
N ILE A 27 6.19 11.28 -3.71
CA ILE A 27 4.86 11.89 -3.70
C ILE A 27 4.96 13.36 -3.27
N GLY A 28 4.07 14.21 -3.79
CA GLY A 28 4.02 15.63 -3.48
C GLY A 28 4.45 16.48 -4.67
N ASN A 29 3.90 17.70 -4.73
CA ASN A 29 3.99 18.62 -5.86
C ASN A 29 3.46 18.01 -7.19
N GLN A 30 2.25 18.42 -7.59
CA GLN A 30 1.56 18.07 -8.86
C GLN A 30 1.03 16.62 -8.99
N ASN A 31 1.09 15.79 -7.94
CA ASN A 31 0.44 14.46 -7.85
C ASN A 31 0.73 13.45 -8.98
N LEU A 32 1.72 13.71 -9.85
CA LEU A 32 2.11 12.81 -10.94
C LEU A 32 2.53 11.43 -10.42
N CYS A 33 3.23 11.36 -9.29
CA CYS A 33 3.62 10.09 -8.69
C CYS A 33 2.40 9.25 -8.27
N ILE A 34 1.38 9.88 -7.67
CA ILE A 34 0.14 9.19 -7.29
C ILE A 34 -0.61 8.70 -8.53
N GLN A 35 -0.60 9.47 -9.62
CA GLN A 35 -1.20 9.04 -10.89
C GLN A 35 -0.51 7.80 -11.45
N TYR A 36 0.83 7.76 -11.50
CA TYR A 36 1.55 6.57 -11.95
C TYR A 36 1.37 5.38 -11.01
N LEU A 37 1.29 5.59 -9.70
CA LEU A 37 0.97 4.54 -8.74
C LEU A 37 -0.42 3.96 -9.00
N ARG A 38 -1.41 4.81 -9.29
CA ARG A 38 -2.76 4.39 -9.66
C ARG A 38 -2.76 3.56 -10.93
N ASP A 39 -2.04 3.99 -11.95
CA ASP A 39 -1.92 3.26 -13.22
C ASP A 39 -1.25 1.89 -13.02
N LEU A 40 -0.20 1.84 -12.20
CA LEU A 40 0.46 0.59 -11.80
C LEU A 40 -0.53 -0.36 -11.11
N LEU A 41 -1.20 0.10 -10.05
CA LEU A 41 -2.16 -0.73 -9.30
C LEU A 41 -3.32 -1.19 -10.18
N ASN A 42 -3.80 -0.34 -11.10
CA ASN A 42 -4.81 -0.71 -12.09
C ASN A 42 -4.32 -1.81 -13.03
N ALA A 43 -3.07 -1.72 -13.51
CA ALA A 43 -2.49 -2.73 -14.38
C ALA A 43 -2.37 -4.11 -13.70
N ILE A 44 -2.13 -4.12 -12.38
CA ILE A 44 -2.01 -5.37 -11.60
C ILE A 44 -3.30 -5.75 -10.84
N LYS A 45 -4.42 -5.05 -11.05
CA LYS A 45 -5.62 -5.22 -10.22
C LYS A 45 -6.13 -6.65 -10.16
N THR A 46 -6.03 -7.38 -11.27
CA THR A 46 -6.53 -8.74 -11.40
C THR A 46 -5.82 -9.69 -10.44
N PHE A 47 -4.55 -9.43 -10.11
CA PHE A 47 -3.78 -10.28 -9.20
C PHE A 47 -4.24 -10.16 -7.74
N TYR A 48 -4.94 -9.08 -7.36
CA TYR A 48 -5.51 -8.93 -6.02
C TYR A 48 -6.80 -9.71 -5.81
N HIS A 49 -7.46 -10.17 -6.88
CA HIS A 49 -8.73 -10.87 -6.77
C HIS A 49 -8.58 -12.21 -6.00
N PRO A 50 -9.48 -12.55 -5.05
CA PRO A 50 -9.34 -13.75 -4.21
C PRO A 50 -9.30 -15.08 -4.96
N SER A 51 -9.85 -15.14 -6.18
CA SER A 51 -9.78 -16.33 -7.04
C SER A 51 -8.43 -16.50 -7.75
N ASN A 52 -7.58 -15.47 -7.77
CA ASN A 52 -6.29 -15.47 -8.45
C ASN A 52 -5.17 -15.70 -7.43
N THR A 53 -5.19 -16.88 -6.80
CA THR A 53 -4.21 -17.28 -5.80
C THR A 53 -2.89 -17.72 -6.41
N GLY A 54 -1.77 -17.28 -5.85
CA GLY A 54 -0.44 -17.70 -6.23
C GLY A 54 0.62 -17.09 -5.31
N ASP A 55 1.87 -17.51 -5.48
CA ASP A 55 2.98 -17.13 -4.59
C ASP A 55 3.25 -15.61 -4.57
N PHE A 56 2.82 -14.89 -5.61
CA PHE A 56 2.94 -13.43 -5.73
C PHE A 56 2.01 -12.64 -4.78
N GLN A 57 0.94 -13.25 -4.25
CA GLN A 57 -0.05 -12.51 -3.46
C GLN A 57 0.55 -11.94 -2.17
N ALA A 58 1.41 -12.71 -1.51
CA ALA A 58 2.09 -12.26 -0.30
C ALA A 58 2.87 -10.96 -0.56
N GLU A 59 3.60 -10.93 -1.67
CA GLU A 59 4.44 -9.78 -2.06
C GLU A 59 3.60 -8.57 -2.49
N LEU A 60 2.50 -8.80 -3.22
CA LEU A 60 1.58 -7.72 -3.63
C LEU A 60 0.84 -7.08 -2.46
N ILE A 61 0.39 -7.86 -1.48
CA ILE A 61 -0.30 -7.33 -0.30
C ILE A 61 0.72 -6.70 0.65
N SER A 62 1.92 -7.30 0.77
CA SER A 62 3.05 -6.68 1.48
C SER A 62 3.39 -5.32 0.88
N PHE A 63 3.41 -5.18 -0.45
CA PHE A 63 3.63 -3.90 -1.12
C PHE A 63 2.59 -2.84 -0.75
N LEU A 64 1.30 -3.20 -0.69
CA LEU A 64 0.25 -2.27 -0.23
C LEU A 64 0.47 -1.85 1.23
N SER A 65 0.77 -2.80 2.12
CA SER A 65 1.02 -2.51 3.54
C SER A 65 2.22 -1.58 3.70
N MET A 66 3.34 -1.88 3.02
CA MET A 66 4.56 -1.07 3.08
C MET A 66 4.36 0.32 2.50
N LEU A 67 3.57 0.48 1.43
CA LEU A 67 3.20 1.80 0.92
C LEU A 67 2.39 2.59 1.96
N ALA A 68 1.37 1.97 2.56
CA ALA A 68 0.51 2.62 3.54
C ALA A 68 1.30 3.01 4.81
N GLN A 69 2.15 2.12 5.31
CA GLN A 69 3.02 2.37 6.45
C GLN A 69 3.99 3.53 6.18
N ALA A 70 4.74 3.47 5.08
CA ALA A 70 5.69 4.53 4.74
C ALA A 70 4.99 5.89 4.57
N PHE A 71 3.77 5.91 4.06
CA PHE A 71 2.98 7.14 3.93
C PHE A 71 2.50 7.67 5.28
N VAL A 72 2.07 6.81 6.22
CA VAL A 72 1.78 7.19 7.61
C VAL A 72 3.01 7.79 8.28
N ASP A 73 4.16 7.12 8.17
CA ASP A 73 5.41 7.60 8.76
C ASP A 73 5.79 8.97 8.20
N ARG A 74 5.66 9.15 6.87
CA ARG A 74 5.90 10.43 6.22
C ARG A 74 4.96 11.52 6.74
N VAL A 75 3.66 11.25 6.82
CA VAL A 75 2.67 12.23 7.33
C VAL A 75 2.95 12.59 8.79
N TYR A 76 3.32 11.61 9.63
CA TYR A 76 3.71 11.84 11.01
C TYR A 76 4.93 12.77 11.10
N LEU A 77 5.97 12.49 10.31
CA LEU A 77 7.18 13.30 10.28
C LEU A 77 6.94 14.72 9.76
N GLU A 78 6.04 14.91 8.79
CA GLU A 78 5.76 16.24 8.24
C GLU A 78 4.83 17.11 9.13
N ARG A 79 3.95 16.48 9.93
CA ARG A 79 2.87 17.18 10.65
C ARG A 79 3.02 17.19 12.17
N ILE A 80 3.56 16.13 12.75
CA ILE A 80 3.51 15.90 14.21
C ILE A 80 4.91 15.93 14.81
N SER A 81 5.89 15.33 14.15
CA SER A 81 7.25 15.23 14.67
C SER A 81 7.96 16.58 14.65
N ASP A 82 8.86 16.78 15.61
CA ASP A 82 9.81 17.88 15.55
C ASP A 82 10.70 17.75 14.31
N PRO A 83 11.06 18.86 13.63
CA PRO A 83 11.90 18.79 12.45
C PRO A 83 13.21 18.07 12.74
N VAL A 84 13.43 16.95 12.05
CA VAL A 84 14.69 16.20 12.10
C VAL A 84 15.60 16.65 10.96
N TRP A 85 16.91 16.67 11.21
CA TRP A 85 17.90 17.22 10.26
C TRP A 85 17.91 16.53 8.90
N TYR A 86 17.53 15.25 8.84
CA TYR A 86 17.53 14.42 7.63
C TYR A 86 16.19 14.37 6.91
N PHE A 87 15.11 14.88 7.52
CA PHE A 87 13.77 14.86 6.94
C PHE A 87 13.08 16.21 7.20
N ASN A 88 13.28 17.13 6.25
CA ASN A 88 12.64 18.44 6.24
C ASN A 88 12.31 18.84 4.79
N PRO A 89 11.22 18.27 4.22
CA PRO A 89 10.83 18.59 2.86
C PRO A 89 10.49 20.09 2.72
N PRO A 90 10.87 20.73 1.60
CA PRO A 90 10.45 22.10 1.30
C PRO A 90 8.93 22.22 1.38
N LYS A 91 8.41 23.39 1.80
CA LYS A 91 6.97 23.60 1.98
C LYS A 91 6.15 23.27 0.72
N SER A 92 6.69 23.48 -0.48
CA SER A 92 6.04 23.17 -1.76
C SER A 92 5.92 21.68 -2.07
N TYR A 93 6.65 20.82 -1.36
CA TYR A 93 6.65 19.36 -1.51
C TYR A 93 6.01 18.63 -0.32
N ARG A 94 5.53 19.38 0.68
CA ARG A 94 4.79 18.80 1.81
C ARG A 94 3.44 18.29 1.34
N LEU A 95 2.99 17.20 1.95
CA LEU A 95 1.73 16.54 1.63
C LEU A 95 0.55 17.44 2.03
N SER A 96 -0.22 17.83 1.01
CA SER A 96 -1.52 18.48 1.21
C SER A 96 -2.55 17.47 1.74
N ASP A 97 -3.68 17.96 2.25
CA ASP A 97 -4.77 17.06 2.64
C ASP A 97 -5.39 16.33 1.45
N ASP A 98 -5.40 16.96 0.28
CA ASP A 98 -5.87 16.38 -0.97
C ASP A 98 -4.95 15.24 -1.43
N ASP A 99 -3.63 15.37 -1.24
CA ASP A 99 -2.65 14.32 -1.60
C ASP A 99 -2.87 13.07 -0.74
N ILE A 100 -3.21 13.24 0.54
CA ILE A 100 -3.54 12.14 1.45
C ILE A 100 -4.85 11.47 1.00
N ASP A 101 -5.88 12.25 0.67
CA ASP A 101 -7.15 11.70 0.17
C ASP A 101 -6.95 10.93 -1.14
N GLU A 102 -6.13 11.47 -2.05
CA GLU A 102 -5.85 10.85 -3.34
C GLU A 102 -5.08 9.54 -3.17
N PHE A 103 -4.08 9.51 -2.28
CA PHE A 103 -3.33 8.30 -1.93
C PHE A 103 -4.22 7.24 -1.30
N VAL A 104 -5.06 7.61 -0.32
CA VAL A 104 -5.95 6.66 0.36
C VAL A 104 -6.94 6.06 -0.64
N ASN A 105 -7.55 6.88 -1.50
CA ASN A 105 -8.46 6.37 -2.53
C ASN A 105 -7.75 5.49 -3.57
N CYS A 106 -6.47 5.76 -3.84
CA CYS A 106 -5.65 4.93 -4.74
C CYS A 106 -5.45 3.51 -4.19
N LEU A 107 -5.24 3.32 -2.89
CA LEU A 107 -4.95 1.99 -2.31
C LEU A 107 -6.22 1.26 -1.81
N LYS A 108 -7.25 2.00 -1.41
CA LYS A 108 -8.43 1.49 -0.70
C LYS A 108 -9.10 0.28 -1.36
N GLU A 109 -9.34 0.32 -2.67
CA GLU A 109 -10.01 -0.78 -3.38
C GLU A 109 -9.21 -2.09 -3.25
N TYR A 110 -7.90 -2.04 -3.48
CA TYR A 110 -7.02 -3.20 -3.43
C TYR A 110 -6.86 -3.73 -2.00
N ALA A 111 -6.80 -2.84 -1.01
CA ALA A 111 -6.76 -3.23 0.39
C ALA A 111 -8.03 -4.01 0.79
N PHE A 112 -9.21 -3.54 0.39
CA PHE A 112 -10.48 -4.20 0.71
C PHE A 112 -10.65 -5.54 -0.01
N ILE A 113 -10.28 -5.62 -1.29
CA ILE A 113 -10.30 -6.90 -2.01
C ILE A 113 -9.35 -7.89 -1.33
N SER A 114 -8.21 -7.41 -0.82
CA SER A 114 -7.21 -8.26 -0.19
C SER A 114 -7.66 -8.89 1.13
N ILE A 115 -8.64 -8.31 1.84
CA ILE A 115 -9.23 -8.90 3.06
C ILE A 115 -9.84 -10.28 2.77
N PHE A 116 -10.32 -10.50 1.56
CA PHE A 116 -10.92 -11.78 1.17
C PHE A 116 -9.89 -12.84 0.74
N ASN A 117 -8.59 -12.50 0.73
CA ASN A 117 -7.54 -13.49 0.51
C ASN A 117 -7.38 -14.38 1.75
N LYS A 118 -7.46 -15.70 1.53
CA LYS A 118 -7.48 -16.70 2.60
C LYS A 118 -6.21 -16.76 3.44
N ASN A 119 -5.06 -16.42 2.86
CA ASN A 119 -3.73 -16.69 3.43
C ASN A 119 -3.01 -15.44 3.96
N HIS A 120 -3.52 -14.24 3.70
CA HIS A 120 -2.81 -12.97 3.93
C HIS A 120 -3.73 -11.90 4.53
N LEU A 121 -4.69 -12.33 5.35
CA LEU A 121 -5.65 -11.46 6.01
C LEU A 121 -4.97 -10.47 6.96
N ASP A 122 -3.92 -10.89 7.64
CA ASP A 122 -3.10 -10.08 8.55
C ASP A 122 -2.47 -8.86 7.85
N LEU A 123 -1.85 -9.06 6.69
CA LEU A 123 -1.27 -7.95 5.91
C LEU A 123 -2.36 -7.02 5.35
N ALA A 124 -3.51 -7.58 4.95
CA ALA A 124 -4.63 -6.80 4.44
C ALA A 124 -5.28 -5.93 5.53
N THR A 125 -5.47 -6.48 6.74
CA THR A 125 -6.01 -5.73 7.88
C THR A 125 -5.03 -4.67 8.37
N GLU A 126 -3.74 -4.98 8.38
CA GLU A 126 -2.68 -4.00 8.67
C GLU A 126 -2.72 -2.83 7.68
N THR A 127 -2.83 -3.12 6.38
CA THR A 127 -2.98 -2.09 5.35
C THR A 127 -4.20 -1.20 5.63
N CYS A 128 -5.36 -1.81 5.92
CA CYS A 128 -6.58 -1.06 6.24
C CYS A 128 -6.43 -0.23 7.51
N HIS A 129 -5.67 -0.72 8.50
CA HIS A 129 -5.36 0.02 9.72
C HIS A 129 -4.56 1.29 9.41
N TYR A 130 -3.47 1.19 8.64
CA TYR A 130 -2.69 2.36 8.22
C TYR A 130 -3.53 3.37 7.41
N LEU A 131 -4.33 2.91 6.46
CA LEU A 131 -5.23 3.79 5.70
C LEU A 131 -6.26 4.48 6.62
N SER A 132 -6.75 3.79 7.66
CA SER A 132 -7.67 4.34 8.65
C SER A 132 -7.00 5.40 9.54
N GLN A 133 -5.70 5.29 9.81
CA GLN A 133 -4.95 6.33 10.53
C GLN A 133 -4.84 7.62 9.72
N LEU A 134 -4.74 7.51 8.39
CA LEU A 134 -4.66 8.66 7.48
C LEU A 134 -6.02 9.35 7.29
N ARG A 135 -7.05 8.56 6.97
CA ARG A 135 -8.41 9.03 6.61
C ARG A 135 -9.47 8.05 7.09
N PRO A 136 -9.82 8.07 8.39
CA PRO A 136 -10.82 7.15 8.94
C PRO A 136 -12.18 7.30 8.26
N GLN A 137 -12.56 8.51 7.86
CA GLN A 137 -13.83 8.80 7.19
C GLN A 137 -13.97 8.11 5.82
N LEU A 138 -12.87 7.78 5.13
CA LEU A 138 -12.90 7.11 3.83
C LEU A 138 -12.86 5.59 3.93
N ILE A 139 -12.35 5.07 5.06
CA ILE A 139 -12.02 3.65 5.24
C ILE A 139 -12.99 2.95 6.19
N VAL A 140 -13.26 3.52 7.36
CA VAL A 140 -14.03 2.85 8.42
C VAL A 140 -15.47 2.55 7.98
N PRO A 141 -16.26 3.50 7.43
CA PRO A 141 -17.64 3.18 7.06
C PRO A 141 -17.74 2.06 6.01
N PRO A 142 -17.02 2.11 4.87
CA PRO A 142 -17.04 1.03 3.89
C PRO A 142 -16.54 -0.32 4.44
N LEU A 143 -15.54 -0.29 5.32
CA LEU A 143 -15.01 -1.51 5.94
C LEU A 143 -16.06 -2.17 6.84
N VAL A 144 -16.80 -1.38 7.62
CA VAL A 144 -17.91 -1.89 8.45
C VAL A 144 -19.02 -2.47 7.59
N GLU A 145 -19.42 -1.78 6.52
CA GLU A 145 -20.40 -2.30 5.55
C GLU A 145 -19.95 -3.64 4.97
N LEU A 146 -18.69 -3.75 4.58
CA LEU A 146 -18.09 -4.98 4.05
C LEU A 146 -18.24 -6.16 5.02
N PHE A 147 -17.93 -5.95 6.30
CA PHE A 147 -18.08 -6.98 7.33
C PHE A 147 -19.53 -7.33 7.60
N VAL A 148 -20.41 -6.33 7.66
CA VAL A 148 -21.85 -6.55 7.86
C VAL A 148 -22.41 -7.39 6.72
N PHE A 149 -22.15 -7.02 5.46
CA PHE A 149 -22.60 -7.81 4.30
C PHE A 149 -22.07 -9.25 4.34
N PHE A 150 -20.81 -9.44 4.73
CA PHE A 150 -20.24 -10.78 4.85
C PHE A 150 -20.96 -11.61 5.93
N VAL A 151 -21.14 -11.07 7.13
CA VAL A 151 -21.85 -11.76 8.21
C VAL A 151 -23.29 -12.10 7.80
N PHE A 152 -24.02 -11.16 7.19
CA PHE A 152 -25.41 -11.42 6.77
C PHE A 152 -25.51 -12.46 5.65
N ILE A 153 -24.60 -12.45 4.65
CA ILE A 153 -24.64 -13.45 3.58
C ILE A 153 -24.31 -14.85 4.10
N PHE A 154 -23.29 -14.98 4.96
CA PHE A 154 -22.85 -16.30 5.45
C PHE A 154 -23.63 -16.81 6.66
N SER A 155 -24.42 -15.98 7.36
CA SER A 155 -25.29 -16.45 8.45
C SER A 155 -26.68 -16.92 7.99
N TYR A 156 -27.06 -16.64 6.73
CA TYR A 156 -28.36 -17.01 6.16
C TYR A 156 -28.29 -18.21 5.20
N TYR A 157 -27.14 -18.88 5.13
CA TYR A 157 -26.92 -20.18 4.46
C TYR A 157 -26.41 -21.19 5.47
#